data_AF-A0A284VI52-F1
#
_entry.id   AF-A0A284VI52-F1
#
_cell.length_a   1.000
_cell.length_b   1.000
_cell.length_c   1.000
_cell.angle_alpha   90.00
_cell.angle_beta   90.00
_cell.angle_gamma   90.00
#
_symmetry.space_group_name_H-M   'P 1'
#
loop_
_entity.id
_entity.type
_entity.pdbx_description
1 polymer ?
#
loop_
_entity_poly.entity_id
_entity_poly.type
_entity_poly.pdbx_seq_one_letter_code
_entity_poly.pdbx_strand_id
1 'polypeptide(L)'
;MLLFIGGSIAVSEQTKSELKNNTAVTKNKTLNHPINPVHLLPGQEILPNGVIVNISDLNASIIKSGNVTLSNASTQGMARINAIHETEWHLRQTLNLSRNDVLSMACNAAGECSYKVTKHIETTATSSKIPTYNNWTESASYYENGGNNFFAAHWRVPSSPTGPTGQTIFLFPGLEPESSPLNILQPVLQWGQGGRNRWELQSYYVIGNQINDTGIIVNASEGDTVFGVIQQYPNGSGHWYVDAYDLTSGGSSSISVSSLSNVYPYVYGAALEVYNVNTCNQFPGSTDFYNIVVDNVTPSWTPRQTTR
;
A
#
# COMPACT_ATOMS: atom_id res chain seq x y z
N MET A 1 4.14 -18.01 -17.03
CA MET A 1 3.70 -18.58 -15.73
C MET A 1 3.87 -17.44 -14.72
N LEU A 2 2.77 -16.78 -14.33
CA LEU A 2 2.65 -15.35 -13.89
C LEU A 2 2.75 -15.10 -12.40
N LEU A 3 3.44 -14.00 -12.03
CA LEU A 3 4.33 -14.06 -10.88
C LEU A 3 5.04 -12.73 -10.47
N PHE A 4 4.33 -11.83 -9.82
CA PHE A 4 4.56 -11.25 -8.48
C PHE A 4 5.99 -11.03 -7.88
N ILE A 5 6.48 -9.77 -7.75
CA ILE A 5 7.38 -9.24 -6.67
C ILE A 5 6.76 -7.99 -6.04
N GLY A 6 6.80 -7.98 -4.71
CA GLY A 6 6.84 -6.78 -3.87
C GLY A 6 5.45 -6.25 -3.54
N GLY A 7 5.19 -6.01 -2.25
CA GLY A 7 4.04 -5.21 -1.81
C GLY A 7 4.14 -3.75 -2.23
N SER A 8 5.11 -3.42 -3.08
CA SER A 8 5.43 -2.15 -3.70
C SER A 8 4.60 -1.92 -4.95
N ILE A 9 4.25 -0.67 -5.22
CA ILE A 9 4.18 -0.23 -6.60
C ILE A 9 5.63 -0.21 -7.15
N ALA A 10 6.09 -1.40 -7.59
CA ALA A 10 7.29 -1.65 -8.38
C ALA A 10 7.21 -3.06 -9.04
N VAL A 11 6.87 -3.08 -10.34
CA VAL A 11 6.89 -4.20 -11.30
C VAL A 11 8.23 -4.92 -11.26
N SER A 12 8.29 -6.10 -10.65
CA SER A 12 9.22 -7.13 -11.15
C SER A 12 8.73 -8.56 -10.84
N GLU A 13 9.20 -9.58 -11.57
CA GLU A 13 8.73 -10.97 -11.48
C GLU A 13 9.49 -11.86 -10.46
N GLN A 14 8.81 -12.64 -9.59
CA GLN A 14 9.46 -13.66 -8.71
C GLN A 14 9.21 -15.11 -9.14
N THR A 15 9.08 -16.17 -8.31
CA THR A 15 8.50 -17.48 -8.77
C THR A 15 7.18 -18.01 -8.16
N LYS A 16 6.28 -18.60 -8.99
CA LYS A 16 4.84 -18.90 -8.72
C LYS A 16 4.67 -19.94 -7.61
N SER A 17 5.77 -20.58 -7.23
CA SER A 17 5.88 -21.52 -6.12
C SER A 17 6.09 -20.84 -4.76
N GLU A 18 6.37 -19.54 -4.69
CA GLU A 18 6.85 -18.89 -3.47
C GLU A 18 5.87 -17.89 -2.82
N LEU A 19 4.66 -17.69 -3.37
CA LEU A 19 3.72 -16.65 -2.94
C LEU A 19 2.32 -17.16 -2.63
N LYS A 20 2.21 -18.03 -1.61
CA LYS A 20 0.91 -18.52 -1.16
C LYS A 20 0.18 -17.62 -0.15
N ASN A 21 0.80 -16.59 0.45
CA ASN A 21 0.15 -15.79 1.49
C ASN A 21 0.45 -14.26 1.36
N ASN A 22 -0.62 -13.45 1.31
CA ASN A 22 -0.79 -12.00 1.54
C ASN A 22 0.11 -10.93 0.87
N THR A 23 0.60 -11.13 -0.36
CA THR A 23 1.23 -10.03 -1.13
C THR A 23 0.35 -9.61 -2.32
N ALA A 24 -0.10 -8.35 -2.33
CA ALA A 24 -0.80 -7.74 -3.46
C ALA A 24 0.17 -7.49 -4.61
N VAL A 25 -0.20 -7.87 -5.84
CA VAL A 25 0.62 -7.61 -7.04
C VAL A 25 -0.24 -7.23 -8.20
N THR A 26 0.32 -6.34 -9.03
CA THR A 26 -0.30 -5.84 -10.24
C THR A 26 -0.11 -6.72 -11.48
N LYS A 27 -1.17 -6.89 -12.28
CA LYS A 27 -1.34 -7.88 -13.35
C LYS A 27 -1.53 -7.10 -14.62
N ASN A 28 -0.44 -6.92 -15.36
CA ASN A 28 -0.49 -6.32 -16.68
C ASN A 28 -1.30 -7.21 -17.62
N LYS A 29 -2.41 -6.68 -18.15
CA LYS A 29 -3.01 -7.18 -19.38
C LYS A 29 -2.93 -6.08 -20.43
N THR A 30 -1.98 -6.28 -21.33
CA THR A 30 -1.80 -5.69 -22.66
C THR A 30 -1.95 -4.16 -22.76
N LEU A 31 -0.81 -3.47 -22.69
CA LEU A 31 -0.67 -2.15 -23.33
C LEU A 31 -1.04 -2.31 -24.82
N ASN A 32 -2.13 -1.69 -25.24
CA ASN A 32 -2.59 -1.72 -26.64
C ASN A 32 -1.76 -0.83 -27.59
N HIS A 33 -0.63 -0.31 -27.14
CA HIS A 33 0.38 0.32 -27.98
C HIS A 33 1.77 -0.22 -27.65
N PRO A 34 2.56 -0.62 -28.65
CA PRO A 34 3.90 -1.15 -28.43
C PRO A 34 4.79 -0.02 -27.86
N ILE A 35 5.20 -0.17 -26.61
CA ILE A 35 6.47 0.40 -26.16
C ILE A 35 7.51 -0.27 -27.06
N ASN A 36 8.16 0.49 -27.93
CA ASN A 36 9.16 -0.04 -28.84
C ASN A 36 10.26 -0.69 -27.98
N PRO A 37 10.40 -2.03 -27.96
CA PRO A 37 11.27 -2.72 -27.04
C PRO A 37 12.69 -2.61 -27.59
N VAL A 38 13.35 -1.48 -27.32
CA VAL A 38 14.78 -1.36 -27.56
C VAL A 38 15.48 -2.20 -26.50
N HIS A 39 15.66 -3.48 -26.83
CA HIS A 39 16.60 -4.44 -26.24
C HIS A 39 16.53 -4.67 -24.73
N LEU A 40 15.47 -5.30 -24.24
CA LEU A 40 15.59 -6.05 -22.97
C LEU A 40 16.40 -7.33 -23.23
N LEU A 41 17.47 -7.53 -22.46
CA LEU A 41 18.22 -8.78 -22.46
C LEU A 41 17.42 -9.87 -21.73
N PRO A 42 17.63 -11.16 -22.03
CA PRO A 42 17.07 -12.25 -21.25
C PRO A 42 17.38 -12.06 -19.76
N GLY A 43 16.35 -12.07 -18.90
CA GLY A 43 16.49 -11.83 -17.47
C GLY A 43 16.35 -10.36 -17.04
N GLN A 44 15.94 -9.45 -17.93
CA GLN A 44 15.64 -8.05 -17.61
C GLN A 44 14.13 -7.75 -17.64
N GLU A 45 13.70 -6.75 -16.85
CA GLU A 45 12.32 -6.28 -16.78
C GLU A 45 12.25 -4.75 -16.60
N ILE A 46 11.16 -4.12 -17.08
CA ILE A 46 10.89 -2.69 -16.92
C ILE A 46 9.93 -2.48 -15.74
N LEU A 47 10.41 -1.84 -14.67
CA LEU A 47 9.64 -1.35 -13.52
C LEU A 47 8.55 -0.33 -13.96
N PRO A 48 7.51 -0.02 -13.16
CA PRO A 48 6.44 0.92 -13.55
C PRO A 48 6.95 2.36 -13.65
N ASN A 49 8.08 2.66 -12.99
CA ASN A 49 8.79 3.93 -13.11
C ASN A 49 9.68 4.00 -14.37
N GLY A 50 9.65 2.98 -15.24
CA GLY A 50 10.42 2.89 -16.48
C GLY A 50 11.86 2.40 -16.33
N VAL A 51 12.29 1.97 -15.13
CA VAL A 51 13.64 1.45 -14.89
C VAL A 51 13.77 0.02 -15.40
N ILE A 52 14.88 -0.30 -16.05
CA ILE A 52 15.24 -1.69 -16.39
C ILE A 52 16.03 -2.33 -15.26
N VAL A 53 15.58 -3.48 -14.73
CA VAL A 53 16.25 -4.26 -13.69
C VAL A 53 16.56 -5.68 -14.15
N ASN A 54 17.57 -6.35 -13.59
CA ASN A 54 17.75 -7.79 -13.79
C ASN A 54 16.97 -8.58 -12.72
N ILE A 55 16.28 -9.64 -13.14
CA ILE A 55 15.55 -10.57 -12.28
C ILE A 55 16.48 -11.25 -11.26
N SER A 56 17.75 -11.47 -11.61
CA SER A 56 18.76 -11.99 -10.68
C SER A 56 19.02 -11.06 -9.49
N ASP A 57 18.97 -9.75 -9.70
CA ASP A 57 19.29 -8.75 -8.68
C ASP A 57 18.15 -8.65 -7.66
N LEU A 58 16.92 -8.87 -8.12
CA LEU A 58 15.73 -8.95 -7.28
C LEU A 58 15.69 -10.22 -6.42
N ASN A 59 16.08 -11.36 -6.99
CA ASN A 59 16.17 -12.59 -6.22
C ASN A 59 17.34 -12.57 -5.22
N ALA A 60 18.45 -11.89 -5.58
CA ALA A 60 19.55 -11.61 -4.67
C ALA A 60 19.19 -10.64 -3.53
N SER A 61 18.08 -9.88 -3.66
CA SER A 61 17.62 -8.95 -2.62
C SER A 61 17.00 -9.65 -1.41
N ILE A 62 16.57 -10.91 -1.53
CA ILE A 62 16.00 -11.68 -0.43
C ILE A 62 17.15 -12.12 0.48
N ILE A 63 17.26 -11.49 1.64
CA ILE A 63 18.35 -11.79 2.57
C ILE A 63 17.95 -12.83 3.62
N LYS A 64 16.66 -12.94 3.97
CA LYS A 64 16.14 -13.94 4.93
C LYS A 64 14.65 -14.25 4.66
N SER A 65 14.21 -15.46 5.00
CA SER A 65 12.80 -15.86 5.05
C SER A 65 12.57 -16.93 6.12
N GLY A 66 11.33 -17.10 6.57
CA GLY A 66 11.00 -18.10 7.58
C GLY A 66 9.53 -18.09 7.98
N ASN A 67 9.20 -18.86 9.02
CA ASN A 67 7.87 -18.95 9.60
C ASN A 67 7.92 -18.52 11.07
N VAL A 68 6.83 -17.93 11.56
CA VAL A 68 6.64 -17.55 12.97
C VAL A 68 5.16 -17.72 13.34
N THR A 69 4.88 -17.97 14.61
CA THR A 69 3.50 -18.07 15.12
C THR A 69 3.22 -16.86 16.02
N LEU A 70 2.09 -16.20 15.82
CA LEU A 70 1.65 -15.12 16.69
C LEU A 70 1.37 -15.67 18.09
N SER A 71 1.93 -15.02 19.12
CA SER A 71 1.74 -15.39 20.53
C SER A 71 0.27 -15.37 20.97
N ASN A 72 -0.61 -14.66 20.25
CA ASN A 72 -2.05 -14.52 20.50
C ASN A 72 -2.91 -14.75 19.24
N ALA A 73 -2.65 -15.87 18.55
CA ALA A 73 -3.28 -16.27 17.29
C ALA A 73 -4.82 -16.26 17.21
N SER A 74 -5.54 -16.31 18.35
CA SER A 74 -7.01 -16.36 18.39
C SER A 74 -7.69 -14.98 18.38
N THR A 75 -6.92 -13.90 18.26
CA THR A 75 -7.45 -12.54 18.40
C THR A 75 -7.82 -11.92 17.05
N GLN A 76 -8.90 -11.14 17.01
CA GLN A 76 -9.41 -10.44 15.82
C GLN A 76 -9.14 -8.93 15.94
N GLY A 77 -9.19 -8.20 14.83
CA GLY A 77 -9.06 -6.74 14.81
C GLY A 77 -7.73 -6.22 15.36
N MET A 78 -7.78 -5.20 16.23
CA MET A 78 -6.59 -4.54 16.76
C MET A 78 -5.65 -5.45 17.54
N ALA A 79 -6.17 -6.45 18.26
CA ALA A 79 -5.33 -7.38 18.99
C ALA A 79 -4.48 -8.26 18.04
N ARG A 80 -5.03 -8.60 16.86
CA ARG A 80 -4.28 -9.30 15.80
C ARG A 80 -3.20 -8.42 15.22
N ILE A 81 -3.50 -7.15 14.97
CA ILE A 81 -2.52 -6.17 14.48
C ILE A 81 -1.40 -5.97 15.50
N ASN A 82 -1.72 -5.82 16.78
CA ASN A 82 -0.71 -5.68 17.83
C ASN A 82 0.18 -6.92 17.89
N ALA A 83 -0.40 -8.13 17.80
CA ALA A 83 0.38 -9.36 17.75
C ALA A 83 1.30 -9.42 16.51
N ILE A 84 0.81 -9.00 15.34
CA ILE A 84 1.61 -8.89 14.10
C ILE A 84 2.75 -7.88 14.30
N HIS A 85 2.45 -6.71 14.85
CA HIS A 85 3.41 -5.63 15.08
C HIS A 85 4.49 -6.04 16.09
N GLU A 86 4.10 -6.61 17.23
CA GLU A 86 5.04 -7.13 18.24
C GLU A 86 5.93 -8.21 17.62
N THR A 87 5.34 -9.13 16.85
CA THR A 87 6.10 -10.19 16.17
C THR A 87 7.09 -9.61 15.15
N GLU A 88 6.67 -8.62 14.35
CA GLU A 88 7.54 -7.93 13.40
C GLU A 88 8.68 -7.22 14.14
N TRP A 89 8.39 -6.51 15.23
CA TRP A 89 9.40 -5.84 16.03
C TRP A 89 10.44 -6.83 16.56
N HIS A 90 10.01 -7.95 17.15
CA HIS A 90 10.90 -9.00 17.61
C HIS A 90 11.73 -9.63 16.48
N LEU A 91 11.12 -9.85 15.30
CA LEU A 91 11.83 -10.33 14.12
C LEU A 91 12.89 -9.34 13.66
N ARG A 92 12.59 -8.03 13.62
CA ARG A 92 13.57 -6.99 13.24
C ARG A 92 14.78 -7.01 14.17
N GLN A 93 14.57 -7.12 15.48
CA GLN A 93 15.65 -7.22 16.46
C GLN A 93 16.45 -8.52 16.29
N THR A 94 15.76 -9.66 16.25
CA THR A 94 16.38 -11.00 16.17
C THR A 94 17.18 -11.19 14.88
N LEU A 95 16.68 -10.65 13.77
CA LEU A 95 17.33 -10.76 12.47
C LEU A 95 18.35 -9.65 12.20
N ASN A 96 18.48 -8.67 13.12
CA ASN A 96 19.33 -7.49 13.02
C ASN A 96 19.09 -6.70 11.72
N LEU A 97 17.83 -6.37 11.46
CA LEU A 97 17.41 -5.70 10.23
C LEU A 97 17.72 -4.20 10.29
N SER A 98 18.26 -3.66 9.21
CA SER A 98 18.47 -2.22 9.07
C SER A 98 17.14 -1.49 8.84
N ARG A 99 17.14 -0.16 9.04
CA ARG A 99 15.96 0.68 8.70
C ARG A 99 15.52 0.46 7.25
N ASN A 100 16.47 0.20 6.36
CA ASN A 100 16.21 0.05 4.93
C ASN A 100 15.80 -1.37 4.53
N ASP A 101 15.82 -2.36 5.43
CA ASP A 101 15.33 -3.69 5.09
C ASP A 101 13.80 -3.75 5.23
N VAL A 102 13.16 -4.29 4.19
CA VAL A 102 11.72 -4.52 4.13
C VAL A 102 11.44 -5.91 4.70
N LEU A 103 10.74 -5.96 5.83
CA LEU A 103 10.21 -7.18 6.42
C LEU A 103 8.73 -7.25 6.07
N SER A 104 8.35 -8.20 5.21
CA SER A 104 6.96 -8.49 4.88
C SER A 104 6.52 -9.73 5.64
N MET A 105 5.35 -9.67 6.28
CA MET A 105 4.79 -10.81 7.01
C MET A 105 3.33 -11.04 6.60
N ALA A 106 2.99 -12.31 6.39
CA ALA A 106 1.67 -12.74 5.98
C ALA A 106 1.17 -13.82 6.96
N CYS A 107 0.06 -13.56 7.65
CA CYS A 107 -0.47 -14.42 8.69
C CYS A 107 -1.86 -14.95 8.34
N ASN A 108 -2.08 -16.25 8.49
CA ASN A 108 -3.40 -16.85 8.37
C ASN A 108 -4.26 -16.61 9.64
N ALA A 109 -5.54 -17.01 9.59
CA ALA A 109 -6.47 -16.85 10.70
C ALA A 109 -6.11 -17.68 11.95
N ALA A 110 -5.25 -18.70 11.81
CA ALA A 110 -4.72 -19.47 12.92
C ALA A 110 -3.44 -18.86 13.52
N GLY A 111 -3.06 -17.64 13.09
CA GLY A 111 -1.88 -16.94 13.55
C GLY A 111 -0.55 -17.56 13.09
N GLU A 112 -0.58 -18.43 12.09
CA GLU A 112 0.63 -18.94 11.45
C GLU A 112 1.06 -17.93 10.38
N CYS A 113 2.28 -17.42 10.53
CA CYS A 113 2.83 -16.39 9.67
C CYS A 113 4.05 -16.88 8.89
N SER A 114 4.11 -16.51 7.62
CA SER A 114 5.32 -16.56 6.81
C SER A 114 5.90 -15.16 6.67
N TYR A 115 7.21 -15.00 6.89
CA TYR A 115 7.90 -13.73 6.74
C TYR A 115 9.03 -13.79 5.71
N LYS A 116 9.33 -12.62 5.14
CA LYS A 116 10.39 -12.42 4.17
C LYS A 116 11.08 -11.07 4.39
N VAL A 117 12.40 -11.06 4.30
CA VAL A 117 13.23 -9.86 4.38
C VAL A 117 13.87 -9.60 3.02
N THR A 118 13.58 -8.43 2.46
CA THR A 118 14.21 -7.93 1.23
C THR A 118 15.03 -6.68 1.52
N LYS A 119 16.23 -6.63 0.98
CA LYS A 119 17.07 -5.43 1.01
C LYS A 119 16.45 -4.38 0.08
N HIS A 120 16.28 -3.15 0.56
CA HIS A 120 15.83 -2.06 -0.30
C HIS A 120 16.83 -1.83 -1.43
N ILE A 121 16.33 -1.93 -2.67
CA ILE A 121 17.09 -1.61 -3.88
C ILE A 121 16.70 -0.19 -4.28
N GLU A 122 17.61 0.76 -4.07
CA GLU A 122 17.49 2.08 -4.67
C GLU A 122 17.64 1.94 -6.18
N THR A 123 16.62 2.35 -6.92
CA THR A 123 16.68 2.41 -8.38
C THR A 123 16.61 3.85 -8.85
N THR A 124 17.55 4.24 -9.71
CA THR A 124 17.59 5.57 -10.31
C THR A 124 16.86 5.52 -11.66
N ALA A 125 15.72 6.19 -11.75
CA ALA A 125 15.00 6.34 -13.01
C ALA A 125 15.56 7.51 -13.83
N THR A 126 15.97 7.24 -15.06
CA THR A 126 16.26 8.28 -16.07
C THR A 126 15.31 8.09 -17.24
N SER A 127 14.28 8.94 -17.35
CA SER A 127 13.48 9.04 -18.58
C SER A 127 12.93 10.45 -18.79
N SER A 128 13.04 10.94 -20.03
CA SER A 128 12.55 12.25 -20.46
C SER A 128 11.18 12.13 -21.17
N LYS A 129 10.10 12.22 -20.37
CA LYS A 129 8.67 12.45 -20.74
C LYS A 129 7.87 11.25 -21.31
N ILE A 130 6.56 11.03 -21.05
CA ILE A 130 5.46 11.88 -20.50
C ILE A 130 4.56 11.03 -19.58
N PRO A 131 3.97 11.62 -18.53
CA PRO A 131 2.54 11.38 -18.35
C PRO A 131 1.70 12.65 -18.06
N THR A 132 0.44 12.65 -18.48
CA THR A 132 -0.60 13.55 -17.93
C THR A 132 -1.54 12.69 -17.10
N TYR A 133 -1.14 12.41 -15.85
CA TYR A 133 -1.97 11.68 -14.90
C TYR A 133 -2.70 12.68 -14.00
N ASN A 134 -4.02 12.53 -13.99
CA ASN A 134 -4.90 13.13 -13.02
C ASN A 134 -5.87 12.01 -12.61
N ASN A 135 -6.21 11.94 -11.33
CA ASN A 135 -7.10 10.95 -10.73
C ASN A 135 -6.39 9.61 -10.37
N TRP A 136 -7.18 8.61 -9.99
CA TRP A 136 -6.75 7.25 -9.66
C TRP A 136 -5.86 6.67 -10.76
N THR A 137 -4.57 6.54 -10.47
CA THR A 137 -3.53 6.14 -11.43
C THR A 137 -3.25 4.66 -11.33
N GLU A 138 -3.14 4.14 -10.10
CA GLU A 138 -2.88 2.73 -9.83
C GLU A 138 -3.58 2.28 -8.55
N SER A 139 -4.05 1.04 -8.52
CA SER A 139 -4.60 0.42 -7.32
C SER A 139 -4.50 -1.10 -7.33
N ALA A 140 -4.54 -1.70 -6.15
CA ALA A 140 -4.79 -3.11 -5.93
C ALA A 140 -6.04 -3.28 -5.08
N SER A 141 -7.10 -3.87 -5.65
CA SER A 141 -8.39 -4.01 -4.99
C SER A 141 -8.80 -5.45 -4.76
N TYR A 142 -9.63 -5.68 -3.76
CA TYR A 142 -10.23 -6.95 -3.42
C TYR A 142 -11.73 -6.72 -3.20
N TYR A 143 -12.53 -7.71 -3.53
CA TYR A 143 -13.97 -7.67 -3.32
C TYR A 143 -14.36 -8.76 -2.31
N GLU A 144 -14.88 -8.35 -1.16
CA GLU A 144 -15.38 -9.25 -0.12
C GLU A 144 -16.91 -9.31 -0.18
N ASN A 145 -17.45 -10.49 -0.50
CA ASN A 145 -18.88 -10.68 -0.55
C ASN A 145 -19.49 -10.63 0.86
N GLY A 146 -20.38 -9.68 1.10
CA GLY A 146 -20.95 -9.42 2.44
C GLY A 146 -20.28 -8.26 3.19
N GLY A 147 -19.23 -7.67 2.61
CA GLY A 147 -18.54 -6.50 3.16
C GLY A 147 -17.54 -6.81 4.24
N ASN A 148 -16.83 -5.76 4.63
CA ASN A 148 -15.80 -5.81 5.65
C ASN A 148 -16.23 -4.96 6.85
N ASN A 149 -15.71 -5.28 8.04
CA ASN A 149 -15.86 -4.46 9.24
C ASN A 149 -14.53 -4.00 9.82
N PHE A 150 -13.42 -4.61 9.37
CA PHE A 150 -12.08 -4.27 9.79
C PHE A 150 -11.13 -4.37 8.60
N PHE A 151 -10.33 -3.32 8.42
CA PHE A 151 -9.29 -3.29 7.42
C PHE A 151 -8.09 -2.49 7.94
N ALA A 152 -6.89 -3.02 7.80
CA ALA A 152 -5.68 -2.34 8.22
C ALA A 152 -4.49 -2.66 7.32
N ALA A 153 -3.55 -1.73 7.22
CA ALA A 153 -2.33 -1.90 6.45
C ALA A 153 -1.20 -1.04 7.03
N HIS A 154 0.04 -1.48 6.81
CA HIS A 154 1.23 -0.67 7.01
C HIS A 154 1.78 -0.23 5.66
N TRP A 155 2.41 0.93 5.61
CA TRP A 155 3.23 1.31 4.46
C TRP A 155 4.38 2.22 4.91
N ARG A 156 5.31 2.47 4.00
CA ARG A 156 6.43 3.38 4.26
C ARG A 156 6.21 4.71 3.57
N VAL A 157 6.71 5.78 4.17
CA VAL A 157 6.77 7.06 3.48
C VAL A 157 7.87 6.97 2.41
N PRO A 158 7.53 7.08 1.11
CA PRO A 158 8.52 6.96 0.05
C PRO A 158 9.42 8.19 -0.01
N SER A 159 10.44 8.10 -0.86
CA SER A 159 11.24 9.27 -1.18
C SER A 159 10.42 10.35 -1.85
N SER A 160 10.77 11.59 -1.53
CA SER A 160 10.09 12.76 -2.05
C SER A 160 10.29 12.89 -3.57
N PRO A 161 9.32 13.44 -4.32
CA PRO A 161 9.54 13.80 -5.72
C PRO A 161 10.78 14.68 -5.91
N THR A 162 11.59 14.37 -6.93
CA THR A 162 12.84 15.09 -7.21
C THR A 162 12.64 16.36 -8.03
N GLY A 163 11.45 16.56 -8.62
CA GLY A 163 11.08 17.78 -9.35
C GLY A 163 9.68 18.27 -9.02
N PRO A 164 9.40 18.72 -7.78
CA PRO A 164 8.07 19.17 -7.40
C PRO A 164 7.69 20.51 -8.07
N THR A 165 6.49 20.56 -8.66
CA THR A 165 5.97 21.76 -9.35
C THR A 165 4.51 22.07 -8.97
N GLY A 166 4.05 21.60 -7.81
CA GLY A 166 2.66 21.76 -7.35
C GLY A 166 1.75 20.57 -7.66
N GLN A 167 2.32 19.38 -7.85
CA GLN A 167 1.57 18.14 -7.90
C GLN A 167 1.04 17.75 -6.51
N THR A 168 -0.13 17.12 -6.50
CA THR A 168 -0.66 16.45 -5.30
C THR A 168 -0.59 14.94 -5.53
N ILE A 169 -0.15 14.21 -4.53
CA ILE A 169 -0.07 12.75 -4.55
C ILE A 169 -0.77 12.23 -3.30
N PHE A 170 -1.60 11.21 -3.46
CA PHE A 170 -2.23 10.47 -2.38
C PHE A 170 -1.84 8.99 -2.51
N LEU A 171 -1.40 8.42 -1.40
CA LEU A 171 -1.05 7.02 -1.22
C LEU A 171 -1.88 6.49 -0.05
N PHE A 172 -2.75 5.52 -0.29
CA PHE A 172 -3.68 5.07 0.74
C PHE A 172 -4.16 3.64 0.55
N PRO A 173 -4.50 2.94 1.65
CA PRO A 173 -5.49 1.89 1.63
C PRO A 173 -6.91 2.50 1.80
N GLY A 174 -7.97 1.82 1.34
CA GLY A 174 -9.33 2.34 1.52
C GLY A 174 -10.45 1.32 1.44
N LEU A 175 -11.64 1.71 1.92
CA LEU A 175 -12.89 0.95 1.79
C LEU A 175 -13.95 1.78 1.05
N GLU A 176 -14.59 1.18 0.05
CA GLU A 176 -15.74 1.76 -0.68
C GLU A 176 -16.98 0.85 -0.58
N PRO A 177 -18.19 1.45 -0.51
CA PRO A 177 -19.44 0.71 -0.59
C PRO A 177 -19.85 0.45 -2.04
N GLU A 178 -20.81 -0.45 -2.23
CA GLU A 178 -21.46 -0.65 -3.54
C GLU A 178 -22.45 0.44 -3.93
N SER A 179 -22.97 1.17 -2.94
CA SER A 179 -24.07 2.11 -3.14
C SER A 179 -23.60 3.49 -3.60
N SER A 180 -24.45 4.16 -4.38
CA SER A 180 -24.31 5.59 -4.71
C SER A 180 -24.97 6.47 -3.64
N PRO A 181 -24.40 7.63 -3.26
CA PRO A 181 -23.13 8.16 -3.77
C PRO A 181 -21.93 7.34 -3.28
N LEU A 182 -20.97 7.13 -4.18
CA LEU A 182 -19.70 6.50 -3.82
C LEU A 182 -19.05 7.32 -2.71
N ASN A 183 -18.59 6.64 -1.69
CA ASN A 183 -17.84 7.25 -0.60
C ASN A 183 -16.68 6.34 -0.22
N ILE A 184 -15.62 6.93 0.32
CA ILE A 184 -14.43 6.18 0.69
C ILE A 184 -13.96 6.58 2.08
N LEU A 185 -13.67 5.55 2.89
CA LEU A 185 -12.95 5.66 4.15
C LEU A 185 -11.48 5.35 3.85
N GLN A 186 -10.56 6.24 4.23
CA GLN A 186 -9.14 6.07 3.87
C GLN A 186 -8.19 6.81 4.84
N PRO A 187 -7.20 6.13 5.43
CA PRO A 187 -6.03 6.76 6.04
C PRO A 187 -5.01 7.10 4.94
N VAL A 188 -4.73 8.37 4.73
CA VAL A 188 -4.03 8.87 3.54
C VAL A 188 -2.65 9.42 3.90
N LEU A 189 -1.61 8.95 3.21
CA LEU A 189 -0.34 9.63 3.11
C LEU A 189 -0.35 10.51 1.86
N GLN A 190 -0.11 11.80 2.03
CA GLN A 190 -0.22 12.79 0.97
C GLN A 190 1.03 13.65 0.81
N TRP A 191 1.31 14.07 -0.41
CA TRP A 191 2.35 15.03 -0.76
C TRP A 191 1.75 16.19 -1.55
N GLY A 192 2.24 17.40 -1.32
CA GLY A 192 1.88 18.56 -2.14
C GLY A 192 0.53 19.19 -1.78
N GLN A 193 -0.22 18.58 -0.86
CA GLN A 193 -1.55 19.03 -0.50
C GLN A 193 -1.52 20.44 0.10
N GLY A 194 -2.42 21.31 -0.37
CA GLY A 194 -2.40 22.73 -0.03
C GLY A 194 -1.17 23.50 -0.52
N GLY A 195 -0.46 22.97 -1.53
CA GLY A 195 0.75 23.59 -2.10
C GLY A 195 2.02 23.35 -1.30
N ARG A 196 2.04 22.35 -0.40
CA ARG A 196 3.16 22.10 0.53
C ARG A 196 3.98 20.91 0.06
N ASN A 197 5.25 21.15 -0.29
CA ASN A 197 6.20 20.12 -0.73
C ASN A 197 6.74 19.30 0.46
N ARG A 198 5.87 18.55 1.13
CA ARG A 198 6.21 17.65 2.24
C ARG A 198 5.18 16.52 2.34
N TRP A 199 5.56 15.44 3.01
CA TRP A 199 4.66 14.34 3.36
C TRP A 199 3.82 14.70 4.58
N GLU A 200 2.52 14.43 4.48
CA GLU A 200 1.53 14.59 5.53
C GLU A 200 0.70 13.30 5.63
N LEU A 201 0.36 12.87 6.83
CA LEU A 201 -0.54 11.76 7.09
C LEU A 201 -1.85 12.32 7.66
N GLN A 202 -2.99 11.90 7.11
CA GLN A 202 -4.30 12.39 7.50
C GLN A 202 -5.41 11.37 7.18
N SER A 203 -6.41 11.27 8.05
CA SER A 203 -7.57 10.38 7.88
C SER A 203 -8.66 11.12 7.13
N TYR A 204 -9.33 10.44 6.20
CA TYR A 204 -10.33 11.03 5.33
C TYR A 204 -11.61 10.19 5.26
N TYR A 205 -12.73 10.90 5.18
CA TYR A 205 -14.00 10.40 4.66
C TYR A 205 -14.45 11.31 3.52
N VAL A 206 -14.63 10.73 2.34
CA VAL A 206 -14.91 11.46 1.09
C VAL A 206 -16.20 10.92 0.49
N ILE A 207 -17.11 11.79 0.03
CA ILE A 207 -18.30 11.43 -0.75
C ILE A 207 -18.17 12.04 -2.15
N GLY A 208 -18.13 11.20 -3.18
CA GLY A 208 -17.80 11.62 -4.54
C GLY A 208 -16.43 12.30 -4.58
N ASN A 209 -16.40 13.58 -4.94
CA ASN A 209 -15.17 14.39 -4.98
C ASN A 209 -15.07 15.38 -3.81
N GLN A 210 -15.96 15.27 -2.81
CA GLN A 210 -16.00 16.18 -1.67
C GLN A 210 -15.42 15.51 -0.42
N ILE A 211 -14.51 16.22 0.21
CA ILE A 211 -14.00 15.86 1.54
C ILE A 211 -15.12 16.17 2.53
N ASN A 212 -15.69 15.13 3.13
CA ASN A 212 -16.78 15.25 4.09
C ASN A 212 -16.28 15.34 5.52
N ASP A 213 -15.20 14.63 5.84
CA ASP A 213 -14.54 14.72 7.14
C ASP A 213 -13.04 14.45 7.01
N THR A 214 -12.24 15.06 7.88
CA THR A 214 -10.78 14.87 7.96
C THR A 214 -10.26 14.94 9.37
N GLY A 215 -9.24 14.13 9.65
CA GLY A 215 -8.50 14.21 10.91
C GLY A 215 -7.52 15.38 10.93
N ILE A 216 -6.71 15.44 11.98
CA ILE A 216 -5.61 16.41 12.05
C ILE A 216 -4.51 16.06 11.03
N ILE A 217 -3.76 17.06 10.58
CA ILE A 217 -2.59 16.84 9.73
C ILE A 217 -1.41 16.43 10.60
N VAL A 218 -0.80 15.30 10.28
CA VAL A 218 0.45 14.81 10.91
C VAL A 218 1.59 14.95 9.90
N ASN A 219 2.71 15.56 10.30
CA ASN A 219 3.90 15.58 9.44
C ASN A 219 4.53 14.18 9.41
N ALA A 220 4.92 13.72 8.23
CA ALA A 220 5.64 12.46 8.06
C ALA A 220 6.97 12.71 7.33
N SER A 221 7.96 11.86 7.57
CA SER A 221 9.29 11.96 6.94
C SER A 221 9.57 10.73 6.07
N GLU A 222 10.40 10.91 5.05
CA GLU A 222 10.87 9.80 4.21
C GLU A 222 11.44 8.65 5.05
N GLY A 223 11.00 7.43 4.73
CA GLY A 223 11.40 6.21 5.43
C GLY A 223 10.69 5.99 6.77
N ASP A 224 9.75 6.85 7.18
CA ASP A 224 8.89 6.57 8.32
C ASP A 224 7.93 5.41 8.00
N THR A 225 7.62 4.63 9.02
CA THR A 225 6.61 3.57 8.96
C THR A 225 5.28 4.13 9.43
N VAL A 226 4.27 4.04 8.57
CA VAL A 226 2.90 4.46 8.85
C VAL A 226 1.96 3.27 8.86
N PHE A 227 0.89 3.40 9.64
CA PHE A 227 -0.12 2.38 9.86
C PHE A 227 -1.50 3.01 9.73
N GLY A 228 -2.39 2.37 8.98
CA GLY A 228 -3.77 2.77 8.81
C GLY A 228 -4.72 1.68 9.25
N VAL A 229 -5.81 2.04 9.93
CA VAL A 229 -6.90 1.13 10.28
C VAL A 229 -8.25 1.80 10.03
N ILE A 230 -9.15 1.02 9.44
CA ILE A 230 -10.56 1.34 9.23
C ILE A 230 -11.35 0.26 9.95
N GLN A 231 -12.19 0.66 10.90
CA GLN A 231 -12.94 -0.31 11.72
C GLN A 231 -14.35 0.18 12.05
N GLN A 232 -15.32 -0.71 11.94
CA GLN A 232 -16.67 -0.47 12.41
C GLN A 232 -16.75 -0.64 13.93
N TYR A 233 -17.53 0.21 14.59
CA TYR A 233 -17.87 0.05 16.00
C TYR A 233 -18.55 -1.32 16.21
N PRO A 234 -18.19 -2.08 17.27
CA PRO A 234 -18.84 -3.34 17.57
C PRO A 234 -20.36 -3.19 17.66
N ASN A 235 -21.13 -4.16 17.15
CA ASN A 235 -22.61 -4.22 17.13
C ASN A 235 -23.32 -3.62 15.90
N GLY A 236 -22.62 -3.39 14.78
CA GLY A 236 -23.28 -3.08 13.49
C GLY A 236 -24.04 -1.75 13.47
N SER A 237 -23.59 -0.79 14.29
CA SER A 237 -24.25 0.50 14.48
C SER A 237 -24.08 1.48 13.30
N GLY A 238 -23.29 1.10 12.27
CA GLY A 238 -22.94 1.99 11.17
C GLY A 238 -21.97 3.11 11.56
N HIS A 239 -21.36 3.02 12.73
CA HIS A 239 -20.28 3.91 13.17
C HIS A 239 -18.93 3.33 12.78
N TRP A 240 -18.05 4.15 12.24
CA TRP A 240 -16.74 3.77 11.70
C TRP A 240 -15.64 4.69 12.22
N TYR A 241 -14.47 4.13 12.45
CA TYR A 241 -13.24 4.87 12.72
C TYR A 241 -12.28 4.72 11.55
N VAL A 242 -11.59 5.81 11.24
CA VAL A 242 -10.47 5.83 10.30
C VAL A 242 -9.29 6.46 11.01
N ASP A 243 -8.34 5.63 11.39
CA ASP A 243 -7.14 6.03 12.11
C ASP A 243 -5.91 5.84 11.25
N ALA A 244 -4.99 6.80 11.34
CA ALA A 244 -3.70 6.80 10.68
C ALA A 244 -2.63 7.17 11.71
N TYR A 245 -1.57 6.39 11.78
CA TYR A 245 -0.47 6.55 12.73
C TYR A 245 0.84 6.61 11.98
N ASP A 246 1.67 7.58 12.31
CA ASP A 246 3.10 7.51 12.04
C ASP A 246 3.76 6.82 13.23
N LEU A 247 4.10 5.55 13.07
CA LEU A 247 4.69 4.72 14.12
C LEU A 247 6.14 5.12 14.42
N THR A 248 6.78 5.91 13.55
CA THR A 248 8.16 6.36 13.72
C THR A 248 8.23 7.63 14.55
N SER A 249 7.39 8.61 14.24
CA SER A 249 7.33 9.88 14.98
C SER A 249 6.36 9.86 16.18
N GLY A 250 5.41 8.92 16.20
CA GLY A 250 4.35 8.83 17.19
C GLY A 250 3.14 9.73 16.91
N GLY A 251 3.08 10.39 15.75
CA GLY A 251 1.95 11.20 15.35
C GLY A 251 0.73 10.36 14.93
N SER A 252 -0.48 10.89 15.11
CA SER A 252 -1.72 10.20 14.74
C SER A 252 -2.80 11.15 14.22
N SER A 253 -3.61 10.68 13.29
CA SER A 253 -4.81 11.31 12.76
C SER A 253 -5.99 10.35 12.89
N SER A 254 -7.14 10.85 13.32
CA SER A 254 -8.34 10.05 13.53
C SER A 254 -9.59 10.80 13.13
N ILE A 255 -10.56 10.09 12.54
CA ILE A 255 -11.95 10.54 12.40
C ILE A 255 -12.91 9.43 12.83
N SER A 256 -14.13 9.83 13.16
CA SER A 256 -15.25 8.93 13.41
C SER A 256 -16.45 9.32 12.57
N VAL A 257 -16.95 8.42 11.74
CA VAL A 257 -18.09 8.65 10.86
C VAL A 257 -19.28 7.84 11.37
N SER A 258 -20.44 8.47 11.47
CA SER A 258 -21.67 7.86 12.00
C SER A 258 -22.70 7.64 10.90
N SER A 259 -23.70 6.79 11.19
CA SER A 259 -24.88 6.62 10.34
C SER A 259 -24.58 6.12 8.92
N LEU A 260 -23.51 5.36 8.75
CA LEU A 260 -23.21 4.69 7.49
C LEU A 260 -24.00 3.38 7.43
N SER A 261 -25.08 3.36 6.64
CA SER A 261 -25.89 2.16 6.41
C SER A 261 -25.28 1.19 5.38
N ASN A 262 -24.13 1.54 4.82
CA ASN A 262 -23.57 0.84 3.68
C ASN A 262 -22.67 -0.32 4.13
N VAL A 263 -22.79 -1.41 3.39
CA VAL A 263 -21.80 -2.48 3.38
C VAL A 263 -20.60 -2.00 2.55
N TYR A 264 -19.38 -2.27 3.02
CA TYR A 264 -18.13 -1.87 2.36
C TYR A 264 -17.39 -3.10 1.77
N PRO A 265 -17.78 -3.60 0.58
CA PRO A 265 -17.18 -4.79 -0.01
C PRO A 265 -15.93 -4.51 -0.85
N TYR A 266 -15.73 -3.27 -1.33
CA TYR A 266 -14.55 -2.91 -2.12
C TYR A 266 -13.42 -2.48 -1.19
N VAL A 267 -12.36 -3.29 -1.17
CA VAL A 267 -11.15 -3.05 -0.38
C VAL A 267 -10.04 -2.64 -1.33
N TYR A 268 -9.35 -1.53 -1.05
CA TYR A 268 -8.14 -1.12 -1.74
C TYR A 268 -6.96 -1.33 -0.81
N GLY A 269 -6.13 -2.33 -1.12
CA GLY A 269 -4.92 -2.66 -0.37
C GLY A 269 -3.82 -1.62 -0.55
N ALA A 270 -3.80 -0.99 -1.72
CA ALA A 270 -2.95 0.12 -2.08
C ALA A 270 -3.61 0.91 -3.22
N ALA A 271 -3.53 2.23 -3.16
CA ALA A 271 -3.94 3.14 -4.21
C ALA A 271 -2.95 4.29 -4.35
N LEU A 272 -2.72 4.70 -5.59
CA LEU A 272 -2.00 5.91 -6.00
C LEU A 272 -2.97 6.79 -6.78
N GLU A 273 -3.25 7.95 -6.24
CA GLU A 273 -4.04 9.00 -6.88
C GLU A 273 -3.19 10.25 -6.99
N VAL A 274 -3.14 10.86 -8.18
CA VAL A 274 -2.29 12.03 -8.40
C VAL A 274 -3.02 13.13 -9.15
N TYR A 275 -2.56 14.35 -8.93
CA TYR A 275 -3.03 15.55 -9.59
C TYR A 275 -1.85 16.42 -10.02
N ASN A 276 -1.94 17.01 -11.21
CA ASN A 276 -0.91 17.88 -11.80
C ASN A 276 0.47 17.22 -11.99
N VAL A 277 0.50 15.90 -12.22
CA VAL A 277 1.73 15.17 -12.58
C VAL A 277 1.88 15.11 -14.10
N ASN A 278 2.99 15.68 -14.57
CA ASN A 278 3.37 15.93 -15.95
C ASN A 278 4.69 15.22 -16.37
N THR A 279 5.54 14.87 -15.41
CA THR A 279 6.86 14.26 -15.63
C THR A 279 7.19 13.21 -14.57
N CYS A 280 8.04 12.24 -14.89
CA CYS A 280 8.35 11.12 -13.98
C CYS A 280 8.99 11.57 -12.65
N ASN A 281 9.80 12.64 -12.67
CA ASN A 281 10.43 13.20 -11.47
C ASN A 281 9.44 13.89 -10.51
N GLN A 282 8.17 14.04 -10.89
CA GLN A 282 7.11 14.54 -10.01
C GLN A 282 6.41 13.42 -9.23
N PHE A 283 6.60 12.16 -9.61
CA PHE A 283 6.20 11.02 -8.77
C PHE A 283 7.14 10.86 -7.58
N PRO A 284 6.66 10.28 -6.47
CA PRO A 284 7.54 9.90 -5.37
C PRO A 284 8.35 8.65 -5.73
N GLY A 285 9.27 8.27 -4.86
CA GLY A 285 9.86 6.93 -4.90
C GLY A 285 8.82 5.83 -4.69
N SER A 286 9.23 4.58 -4.87
CA SER A 286 8.39 3.42 -4.58
C SER A 286 8.11 3.28 -3.08
N THR A 287 6.92 2.79 -2.74
CA THR A 287 6.56 2.37 -1.39
C THR A 287 5.81 1.04 -1.42
N ASP A 288 5.98 0.26 -0.35
CA ASP A 288 5.29 -1.00 -0.08
C ASP A 288 4.12 -0.81 0.88
N PHE A 289 2.97 -1.39 0.54
CA PHE A 289 1.89 -1.69 1.47
C PHE A 289 2.04 -3.15 1.94
N TYR A 290 2.08 -3.35 3.26
CA TYR A 290 2.40 -4.64 3.87
C TYR A 290 1.58 -4.86 5.15
N ASN A 291 1.65 -6.10 5.66
CA ASN A 291 0.87 -6.56 6.81
C ASN A 291 -0.62 -6.20 6.67
N ILE A 292 -1.16 -6.37 5.47
CA ILE A 292 -2.54 -6.03 5.16
C ILE A 292 -3.46 -7.07 5.80
N VAL A 293 -4.43 -6.60 6.58
CA VAL A 293 -5.43 -7.43 7.24
C VAL A 293 -6.81 -6.96 6.81
N VAL A 294 -7.59 -7.87 6.23
CA VAL A 294 -8.99 -7.68 5.86
C VAL A 294 -9.79 -8.68 6.67
N ASP A 295 -10.50 -8.21 7.70
CA ASP A 295 -11.18 -9.04 8.69
C ASP A 295 -10.38 -10.31 9.06
N ASN A 296 -10.93 -11.49 8.76
CA ASN A 296 -10.27 -12.79 8.93
C ASN A 296 -9.98 -13.50 7.60
N VAL A 297 -10.06 -12.79 6.48
CA VAL A 297 -9.87 -13.37 5.15
C VAL A 297 -8.45 -13.17 4.64
N THR A 298 -8.08 -13.98 3.65
CA THR A 298 -6.84 -13.82 2.88
C THR A 298 -7.21 -13.25 1.51
N PRO A 299 -7.07 -11.93 1.30
CA PRO A 299 -7.56 -11.28 0.09
C PRO A 299 -6.75 -11.70 -1.14
N SER A 300 -7.44 -11.94 -2.26
CA SER A 300 -6.84 -12.13 -3.58
C SER A 300 -6.91 -10.83 -4.37
N TRP A 301 -5.80 -10.10 -4.42
CA TRP A 301 -5.75 -8.76 -4.99
C TRP A 301 -5.91 -8.76 -6.53
N THR A 302 -6.84 -7.93 -6.99
CA THR A 302 -7.07 -7.57 -8.39
C THR A 302 -6.49 -6.19 -8.66
N PRO A 303 -5.49 -6.11 -9.52
CA PRO A 303 -4.82 -4.86 -9.78
C PRO A 303 -5.39 -4.10 -10.97
N ARG A 304 -5.27 -2.78 -10.90
CA ARG A 304 -5.73 -1.86 -11.93
C ARG A 304 -4.73 -0.72 -12.10
N GLN A 305 -4.39 -0.46 -13.35
CA GLN A 305 -3.72 0.78 -13.76
C GLN A 305 -4.60 1.46 -14.79
N THR A 306 -4.76 2.77 -14.65
CA THR A 306 -5.55 3.56 -15.59
C THR A 306 -4.64 3.88 -16.78
N THR A 307 -4.69 3.04 -17.81
CA THR A 307 -3.97 3.30 -19.06
C THR A 307 -4.67 4.41 -19.84
N ARG A 308 -3.91 5.37 -20.35
CA ARG A 308 -4.33 6.13 -21.54
C ARG A 308 -3.84 5.42 -22.78
#